data_AF-A0A955RG05-F1
#
_entry.id   AF-A0A955RG05-F1
#
_cell.length_a   1.000
_cell.length_b   1.000
_cell.length_c   1.000
_cell.angle_alpha   90.00
_cell.angle_beta   90.00
_cell.angle_gamma   90.00
#
_symmetry.space_group_name_H-M   'P 1'
#
loop_
_entity.id
_entity.type
_entity.pdbx_description
1 polymer ?
#
loop_
_entity_poly.entity_id
_entity_poly.type
_entity_poly.pdbx_seq_one_letter_code
_entity_poly.pdbx_strand_id
1 'polypeptide(L)'
;MSRRPTASPLVLSLIAASLLVWVPGCTGGAAKPAGHDVQVEAGAAATLPDERVDEIWAVRFATEESIGPYVQEPGWVELLMKRNYGAAVRQLGPKGGLAAARAHAEAAAVFRQAALMASYSFIEVYGKTAQETDPAGVQHLLAVSYAVVGDQAAAKAASAKVPAGDPTEAWDRPWSAWLEAGGTWPPDLTGLPVKLPEPRVGEWPEPIEVPHYSLPEQGGSTAKRDMADPGLLVALALWHDVAADAAAGDQAALVRSMRAAYRLPGEPAVPAAGPLPDELLMGGDLLVAGDGPFLADVYGPKGAAAVEEHASTSLLAEIAVRSRTDGKIDAQKAVDLVTALRDQIVARQAAKTGGNTLSHHRVFADIAYTGALRSLALVAEVEGDREASGLLRINALEHSEKHTACPVGLLALGAWDASNRYPLRAQDILHAQARRYPSLEIARYGLDVLGLRVNAERVNETPGM
;
A
#
# COMPACT_ATOMS: atom_id res chain seq x y z
N MET A 1 -55.77 -0.96 19.25
CA MET A 1 -55.01 -2.18 18.91
C MET A 1 -53.85 -1.79 18.01
N SER A 2 -52.66 -1.61 18.59
CA SER A 2 -51.42 -1.26 17.90
C SER A 2 -50.50 -2.48 17.92
N ARG A 3 -50.07 -2.96 16.75
CA ARG A 3 -49.07 -4.01 16.62
C ARG A 3 -47.73 -3.36 16.27
N ARG A 4 -46.76 -3.44 17.18
CA ARG A 4 -45.34 -3.17 16.93
C ARG A 4 -44.75 -4.34 16.13
N PRO A 5 -43.81 -4.12 15.19
CA PRO A 5 -43.00 -5.19 14.66
C PRO A 5 -41.83 -5.46 15.62
N THR A 6 -41.68 -6.71 16.00
CA THR A 6 -40.51 -7.27 16.69
C THR A 6 -39.40 -7.49 15.68
N ALA A 7 -38.25 -6.82 15.87
CA ALA A 7 -37.02 -7.13 15.15
C ALA A 7 -36.51 -8.53 15.56
N SER A 8 -36.12 -9.34 14.58
CA SER A 8 -35.59 -10.71 14.80
C SER A 8 -34.10 -10.68 15.18
N PRO A 9 -33.66 -11.43 16.20
CA PRO A 9 -32.26 -11.45 16.67
C PRO A 9 -31.33 -12.40 15.87
N LEU A 10 -31.69 -12.81 14.67
CA LEU A 10 -31.06 -13.95 13.97
C LEU A 10 -29.81 -13.62 13.14
N VAL A 11 -29.37 -12.35 13.07
CA VAL A 11 -28.21 -11.95 12.25
C VAL A 11 -26.90 -11.87 13.06
N LEU A 12 -26.94 -11.78 14.39
CA LEU A 12 -25.71 -11.69 15.21
C LEU A 12 -24.92 -13.00 15.35
N SER A 13 -25.54 -14.16 15.12
CA SER A 13 -24.88 -15.47 15.35
C SER A 13 -23.94 -15.92 14.23
N LEU A 14 -23.88 -15.21 13.10
CA LEU A 14 -23.05 -15.59 11.94
C LEU A 14 -21.59 -15.12 12.01
N ILE A 15 -21.25 -14.22 12.95
CA ILE A 15 -19.85 -13.81 13.20
C ILE A 15 -19.12 -14.80 14.13
N ALA A 16 -19.86 -15.61 14.91
CA ALA A 16 -19.28 -16.53 15.89
C ALA A 16 -18.90 -17.93 15.36
N ALA A 17 -19.33 -18.32 14.15
CA ALA A 17 -19.28 -19.72 13.71
C ALA A 17 -18.19 -20.06 12.66
N SER A 18 -17.25 -19.16 12.37
CA SER A 18 -16.22 -19.42 11.34
C SER A 18 -14.82 -19.10 11.83
N LEU A 19 -14.29 -19.90 12.77
CA LEU A 19 -12.85 -20.16 13.01
C LEU A 19 -12.70 -20.86 14.37
N LEU A 20 -12.40 -22.17 14.38
CA LEU A 20 -11.57 -22.85 15.40
C LEU A 20 -11.62 -24.39 15.19
N VAL A 21 -10.73 -24.90 14.35
CA VAL A 21 -10.22 -26.28 14.51
C VAL A 21 -8.78 -26.12 14.99
N TRP A 22 -8.58 -26.19 16.31
CA TRP A 22 -7.27 -26.29 16.92
C TRP A 22 -6.96 -27.79 17.12
N VAL A 23 -5.88 -28.26 16.50
CA VAL A 23 -5.27 -29.55 16.81
C VAL A 23 -4.23 -29.30 17.92
N PRO A 24 -4.28 -30.01 19.07
CA PRO A 24 -3.26 -29.88 20.10
C PRO A 24 -2.02 -30.70 19.70
N GLY A 25 -0.91 -30.02 19.47
CA GLY A 25 0.41 -30.61 19.21
C GLY A 25 1.36 -30.34 20.38
N CYS A 26 1.87 -31.43 20.95
CA CYS A 26 2.67 -31.57 22.17
C CYS A 26 3.84 -30.60 22.39
N THR A 27 4.01 -30.20 23.65
CA THR A 27 5.17 -29.50 24.20
C THR A 27 6.36 -30.46 24.38
N GLY A 28 7.46 -30.19 23.68
CA GLY A 28 8.77 -30.81 23.92
C GLY A 28 9.76 -29.72 24.30
N GLY A 29 10.24 -29.74 25.55
CA GLY A 29 11.18 -28.74 26.08
C GLY A 29 12.58 -28.88 25.47
N ALA A 30 13.21 -27.73 25.21
CA ALA A 30 14.63 -27.63 24.90
C ALA A 30 15.29 -26.57 25.80
N ALA A 31 16.45 -26.94 26.32
CA ALA A 31 17.20 -26.25 27.36
C ALA A 31 17.77 -24.89 26.93
N LYS A 32 17.88 -24.00 27.92
CA LYS A 32 18.47 -22.65 27.85
C LYS A 32 20.00 -22.73 27.79
N PRO A 33 20.71 -22.11 26.83
CA PRO A 33 22.11 -21.77 27.01
C PRO A 33 22.25 -20.43 27.73
N ALA A 34 23.14 -20.39 28.72
CA ALA A 34 23.76 -19.16 29.26
C ALA A 34 24.48 -18.43 28.10
N GLY A 35 24.56 -17.11 28.00
CA GLY A 35 24.48 -16.05 28.98
C GLY A 35 25.49 -14.99 28.50
N HIS A 36 25.00 -13.95 27.83
CA HIS A 36 25.69 -12.67 27.72
C HIS A 36 24.64 -11.60 28.03
N ASP A 37 24.54 -11.29 29.32
CA ASP A 37 23.69 -10.20 29.81
C ASP A 37 24.33 -8.87 29.41
N VAL A 38 23.91 -8.35 28.25
CA VAL A 38 23.91 -6.91 28.02
C VAL A 38 22.67 -6.39 28.75
N GLN A 39 22.86 -5.85 29.96
CA GLN A 39 21.83 -5.04 30.60
C GLN A 39 21.65 -3.77 29.77
N VAL A 40 20.71 -3.83 28.82
CA VAL A 40 20.10 -2.63 28.26
C VAL A 40 19.18 -2.12 29.36
N GLU A 41 19.50 -0.97 29.94
CA GLU A 41 18.57 -0.25 30.82
C GLU A 41 17.28 -0.01 30.03
N ALA A 42 16.23 -0.75 30.37
CA ALA A 42 14.89 -0.52 29.85
C ALA A 42 14.40 0.81 30.43
N GLY A 43 14.71 1.92 29.74
CA GLY A 43 14.01 3.17 29.95
C GLY A 43 12.51 2.90 29.83
N ALA A 44 11.72 3.41 30.78
CA ALA A 44 10.27 3.24 30.74
C ALA A 44 9.76 3.64 29.35
N ALA A 45 9.09 2.71 28.65
CA ALA A 45 8.61 2.95 27.30
C ALA A 45 7.75 4.22 27.30
N ALA A 46 8.11 5.19 26.45
CA ALA A 46 7.40 6.45 26.37
C ALA A 46 5.94 6.18 25.96
N THR A 47 4.99 6.61 26.81
CA THR A 47 3.56 6.43 26.58
C THR A 47 2.92 7.69 26.01
N LEU A 48 1.78 7.54 25.32
CA LEU A 48 0.96 8.66 24.88
C LEU A 48 -0.06 9.01 25.97
N PRO A 49 -0.50 10.29 26.08
CA PRO A 49 -1.56 10.65 27.01
C PRO A 49 -2.86 9.93 26.69
N ASP A 50 -3.59 9.46 27.73
CA ASP A 50 -4.85 8.72 27.58
C ASP A 50 -5.87 9.43 26.68
N GLU A 51 -5.96 10.75 26.78
CA GLU A 51 -6.86 11.58 25.97
C GLU A 51 -6.55 11.46 24.47
N ARG A 52 -5.26 11.40 24.11
CA ARG A 52 -4.81 11.20 22.72
C ARG A 52 -5.11 9.79 22.24
N VAL A 53 -4.94 8.80 23.11
CA VAL A 53 -5.24 7.39 22.78
C VAL A 53 -6.74 7.18 22.57
N ASP A 54 -7.60 7.88 23.31
CA ASP A 54 -9.06 7.80 23.17
C ASP A 54 -9.59 8.31 21.83
N GLU A 55 -8.84 9.16 21.12
CA GLU A 55 -9.17 9.65 19.78
C GLU A 55 -8.96 8.58 18.69
N ILE A 56 -8.16 7.55 18.96
CA ILE A 56 -7.84 6.50 17.98
C ILE A 56 -9.12 5.76 17.60
N TRP A 57 -9.37 5.57 16.30
CA TRP A 57 -10.57 4.87 15.84
C TRP A 57 -10.71 3.49 16.50
N ALA A 58 -9.62 2.75 16.71
CA ALA A 58 -9.64 1.46 17.39
C ALA A 58 -10.28 1.53 18.79
N VAL A 59 -10.03 2.62 19.53
CA VAL A 59 -10.57 2.86 20.87
C VAL A 59 -11.98 3.45 20.81
N ARG A 60 -12.29 4.26 19.79
CA ARG A 60 -13.66 4.77 19.56
C ARG A 60 -14.63 3.65 19.16
N PHE A 61 -14.14 2.66 18.41
CA PHE A 61 -14.87 1.46 17.99
C PHE A 61 -14.69 0.28 18.95
N ALA A 62 -14.55 0.54 20.26
CA ALA A 62 -14.34 -0.51 21.25
C ALA A 62 -15.59 -1.36 21.51
N THR A 63 -16.80 -0.83 21.35
CA THR A 63 -18.04 -1.53 21.73
C THR A 63 -18.79 -2.07 20.51
N GLU A 64 -19.58 -3.13 20.68
CA GLU A 64 -20.43 -3.65 19.60
C GLU A 64 -21.42 -2.60 19.07
N GLU A 65 -21.93 -1.74 19.96
CA GLU A 65 -22.82 -0.62 19.60
C GLU A 65 -22.13 0.37 18.64
N SER A 66 -20.88 0.73 18.93
CA SER A 66 -20.12 1.66 18.08
C SER A 66 -19.82 1.09 16.69
N ILE A 67 -19.64 -0.23 16.59
CA ILE A 67 -19.31 -0.92 15.34
C ILE A 67 -20.58 -1.26 14.53
N GLY A 68 -21.71 -1.45 15.22
CA GLY A 68 -22.98 -1.90 14.68
C GLY A 68 -23.41 -1.24 13.37
N PRO A 69 -23.33 0.10 13.22
CA PRO A 69 -23.71 0.78 11.99
C PRO A 69 -22.93 0.32 10.75
N TYR A 70 -21.67 -0.07 10.93
CA TYR A 70 -20.74 -0.38 9.84
C TYR A 70 -20.74 -1.85 9.44
N VAL A 71 -20.75 -2.77 10.41
CA VAL A 71 -20.68 -4.22 10.13
C VAL A 71 -21.93 -4.76 9.42
N GLN A 72 -23.04 -4.03 9.45
CA GLN A 72 -24.25 -4.38 8.72
C GLN A 72 -24.21 -3.90 7.26
N GLU A 73 -23.25 -3.05 6.89
CA GLU A 73 -23.09 -2.58 5.52
C GLU A 73 -22.45 -3.68 4.64
N PRO A 74 -23.09 -4.09 3.53
CA PRO A 74 -22.51 -5.06 2.60
C PRO A 74 -21.12 -4.62 2.12
N GLY A 75 -20.14 -5.54 2.13
CA GLY A 75 -18.77 -5.25 1.68
C GLY A 75 -17.86 -4.65 2.75
N TRP A 76 -18.38 -4.18 3.90
CA TRP A 76 -17.55 -3.61 4.96
C TRP A 76 -16.52 -4.60 5.53
N VAL A 77 -16.93 -5.85 5.75
CA VAL A 77 -16.04 -6.92 6.21
C VAL A 77 -14.96 -7.24 5.17
N GLU A 78 -15.30 -7.22 3.88
CA GLU A 78 -14.32 -7.41 2.81
C GLU A 78 -13.30 -6.27 2.77
N LEU A 79 -13.77 -5.03 2.97
CA LEU A 79 -12.93 -3.83 2.97
C LEU A 79 -11.94 -3.82 4.14
N LEU A 80 -12.42 -4.02 5.37
CA LEU A 80 -11.60 -3.84 6.57
C LEU A 80 -10.89 -5.10 7.03
N MET A 81 -11.63 -6.20 7.15
CA MET A 81 -11.14 -7.40 7.85
C MET A 81 -10.39 -8.33 6.89
N LYS A 82 -10.88 -8.47 5.66
CA LYS A 82 -10.27 -9.36 4.65
C LYS A 82 -9.32 -8.63 3.71
N ARG A 83 -9.42 -7.30 3.60
CA ARG A 83 -8.65 -6.47 2.66
C ARG A 83 -8.77 -6.98 1.22
N ASN A 84 -9.99 -7.35 0.82
CA ASN A 84 -10.31 -7.78 -0.53
C ASN A 84 -11.12 -6.68 -1.22
N TYR A 85 -10.40 -5.73 -1.84
CA TYR A 85 -11.01 -4.54 -2.42
C TYR A 85 -11.90 -4.87 -3.61
N GLY A 86 -11.59 -5.92 -4.37
CA GLY A 86 -12.43 -6.39 -5.46
C GLY A 86 -13.77 -6.93 -4.99
N ALA A 87 -13.80 -7.68 -3.87
CA ALA A 87 -15.05 -8.11 -3.28
C ALA A 87 -15.79 -6.94 -2.61
N ALA A 88 -15.08 -6.06 -1.91
CA ALA A 88 -15.65 -4.89 -1.24
C ALA A 88 -16.37 -3.95 -2.22
N VAL A 89 -15.70 -3.54 -3.30
CA VAL A 89 -16.27 -2.69 -4.36
C VAL A 89 -17.58 -3.28 -4.88
N ARG A 90 -17.58 -4.57 -5.26
CA ARG A 90 -18.78 -5.22 -5.81
C ARG A 90 -19.93 -5.34 -4.80
N GLN A 91 -19.62 -5.58 -3.52
CA GLN A 91 -20.63 -5.74 -2.47
C GLN A 91 -21.24 -4.41 -2.01
N LEU A 92 -20.44 -3.35 -1.92
CA LEU A 92 -20.91 -1.98 -1.63
C LEU A 92 -21.80 -1.46 -2.79
N GLY A 93 -21.50 -1.90 -4.01
CA GLY A 93 -22.34 -1.71 -5.18
C GLY A 93 -22.40 -0.25 -5.66
N PRO A 94 -23.35 0.08 -6.56
CA PRO A 94 -23.35 1.35 -7.29
C PRO A 94 -23.91 2.54 -6.50
N LYS A 95 -24.28 2.35 -5.22
CA LYS A 95 -24.91 3.41 -4.41
C LYS A 95 -23.95 4.55 -4.05
N GLY A 96 -22.65 4.33 -4.14
CA GLY A 96 -21.64 5.29 -3.72
C GLY A 96 -21.56 5.42 -2.20
N GLY A 97 -21.14 6.59 -1.74
CA GLY A 97 -20.81 6.84 -0.34
C GLY A 97 -19.33 6.61 -0.02
N LEU A 98 -18.92 7.03 1.17
CA LEU A 98 -17.52 7.03 1.60
C LEU A 98 -16.91 5.62 1.65
N ALA A 99 -17.67 4.60 2.04
CA ALA A 99 -17.18 3.22 2.06
C ALA A 99 -16.82 2.73 0.64
N ALA A 100 -17.70 2.95 -0.33
CA ALA A 100 -17.44 2.63 -1.74
C ALA A 100 -16.26 3.45 -2.29
N ALA A 101 -16.23 4.76 -1.99
CA ALA A 101 -15.15 5.63 -2.41
C ALA A 101 -13.80 5.18 -1.87
N ARG A 102 -13.74 4.80 -0.58
CA ARG A 102 -12.55 4.22 0.04
C ARG A 102 -12.12 2.91 -0.61
N ALA A 103 -13.06 2.01 -0.89
CA ALA A 103 -12.74 0.73 -1.53
C ALA A 103 -12.08 0.95 -2.90
N HIS A 104 -12.58 1.89 -3.69
CA HIS A 104 -11.96 2.27 -4.96
C HIS A 104 -10.61 2.99 -4.76
N ALA A 105 -10.49 3.90 -3.78
CA ALA A 105 -9.23 4.60 -3.51
C ALA A 105 -8.11 3.65 -3.04
N GLU A 106 -8.42 2.66 -2.20
CA GLU A 106 -7.46 1.62 -1.80
C GLU A 106 -7.10 0.69 -2.97
N ALA A 107 -8.05 0.38 -3.86
CA ALA A 107 -7.77 -0.35 -5.10
C ALA A 107 -6.83 0.43 -6.02
N ALA A 108 -7.07 1.74 -6.20
CA ALA A 108 -6.20 2.59 -6.99
C ALA A 108 -4.78 2.61 -6.42
N ALA A 109 -4.63 2.72 -5.09
CA ALA A 109 -3.33 2.64 -4.44
C ALA A 109 -2.64 1.28 -4.64
N VAL A 110 -3.37 0.16 -4.63
CA VAL A 110 -2.81 -1.17 -4.96
C VAL A 110 -2.19 -1.18 -6.35
N PHE A 111 -2.92 -0.70 -7.36
CA PHE A 111 -2.42 -0.68 -8.73
C PHE A 111 -1.26 0.28 -8.92
N ARG A 112 -1.27 1.44 -8.25
CA ARG A 112 -0.11 2.37 -8.22
C ARG A 112 1.14 1.69 -7.68
N GLN A 113 1.05 1.06 -6.51
CA GLN A 113 2.23 0.47 -5.88
C GLN A 113 2.78 -0.71 -6.69
N ALA A 114 1.93 -1.47 -7.37
CA ALA A 114 2.38 -2.48 -8.32
C ALA A 114 3.01 -1.88 -9.58
N ALA A 115 2.45 -0.79 -10.12
CA ALA A 115 3.06 -0.06 -11.24
C ALA A 115 4.45 0.45 -10.85
N LEU A 116 4.57 1.06 -9.67
CA LEU A 116 5.84 1.58 -9.14
C LEU A 116 6.88 0.46 -8.94
N MET A 117 6.46 -0.70 -8.45
CA MET A 117 7.31 -1.89 -8.30
C MET A 117 7.86 -2.37 -9.64
N ALA A 118 6.99 -2.50 -10.65
CA ALA A 118 7.38 -2.86 -12.01
C ALA A 118 8.36 -1.83 -12.59
N SER A 119 8.04 -0.54 -12.43
CA SER A 119 8.86 0.58 -12.93
C SER A 119 10.26 0.58 -12.33
N TYR A 120 10.38 0.44 -11.01
CA TYR A 120 11.70 0.33 -10.38
C TYR A 120 12.47 -0.87 -10.90
N SER A 121 11.80 -2.01 -11.09
CA SER A 121 12.46 -3.20 -11.61
C SER A 121 13.02 -2.99 -13.02
N PHE A 122 12.25 -2.38 -13.93
CA PHE A 122 12.72 -2.08 -15.28
C PHE A 122 13.82 -1.00 -15.30
N ILE A 123 13.71 0.04 -14.46
CA ILE A 123 14.77 1.05 -14.34
C ILE A 123 16.07 0.42 -13.82
N GLU A 124 15.99 -0.42 -12.80
CA GLU A 124 17.17 -1.13 -12.27
C GLU A 124 17.83 -2.00 -13.35
N VAL A 125 17.04 -2.79 -14.10
CA VAL A 125 17.57 -3.74 -15.08
C VAL A 125 18.04 -3.06 -16.36
N TYR A 126 17.19 -2.28 -17.01
CA TYR A 126 17.41 -1.74 -18.35
C TYR A 126 17.91 -0.30 -18.35
N GLY A 127 17.74 0.43 -17.24
CA GLY A 127 18.23 1.80 -17.09
C GLY A 127 19.63 1.83 -16.46
N LYS A 128 19.77 1.24 -15.27
CA LYS A 128 21.01 1.30 -14.47
C LYS A 128 22.02 0.21 -14.82
N THR A 129 21.57 -1.01 -15.10
CA THR A 129 22.44 -2.16 -15.44
C THR A 129 22.18 -2.70 -16.85
N ALA A 130 22.05 -1.80 -17.82
CA ALA A 130 21.79 -2.15 -19.21
C ALA A 130 22.90 -3.05 -19.80
N GLN A 131 22.52 -3.97 -20.68
CA GLN A 131 23.42 -4.85 -21.42
C GLN A 131 23.21 -4.71 -22.93
N GLU A 132 24.26 -4.97 -23.71
CA GLU A 132 24.21 -4.91 -25.18
C GLU A 132 23.22 -5.91 -25.81
N THR A 133 22.86 -6.96 -25.08
CA THR A 133 21.90 -7.98 -25.52
C THR A 133 20.45 -7.66 -25.13
N ASP A 134 20.20 -6.60 -24.37
CA ASP A 134 18.85 -6.27 -23.92
C ASP A 134 17.92 -5.98 -25.12
N PRO A 135 16.64 -6.39 -25.08
CA PRO A 135 15.74 -6.20 -26.22
C PRO A 135 15.55 -4.72 -26.60
N ALA A 136 15.41 -4.41 -27.89
CA ALA A 136 15.21 -3.02 -28.34
C ALA A 136 13.93 -2.38 -27.76
N GLY A 137 12.84 -3.15 -27.69
CA GLY A 137 11.54 -2.71 -27.19
C GLY A 137 11.51 -2.34 -25.70
N VAL A 138 12.57 -2.59 -24.92
CA VAL A 138 12.63 -2.16 -23.51
C VAL A 138 12.63 -0.63 -23.34
N GLN A 139 12.93 0.12 -24.42
CA GLN A 139 12.88 1.58 -24.37
C GLN A 139 11.48 2.10 -24.04
N HIS A 140 10.42 1.43 -24.51
CA HIS A 140 9.05 1.78 -24.11
C HIS A 140 8.82 1.52 -22.62
N LEU A 141 9.23 0.34 -22.12
CA LEU A 141 9.11 0.00 -20.69
C LEU A 141 9.85 1.03 -19.82
N LEU A 142 11.03 1.47 -20.23
CA LEU A 142 11.77 2.55 -19.56
C LEU A 142 11.03 3.89 -19.65
N ALA A 143 10.44 4.24 -20.79
CA ALA A 143 9.68 5.47 -20.95
C ALA A 143 8.52 5.55 -19.93
N VAL A 144 7.72 4.49 -19.85
CA VAL A 144 6.62 4.38 -18.88
C VAL A 144 7.16 4.38 -17.45
N SER A 145 8.23 3.62 -17.20
CA SER A 145 8.79 3.50 -15.85
C SER A 145 9.31 4.82 -15.32
N TYR A 146 10.04 5.59 -16.14
CA TYR A 146 10.52 6.92 -15.80
C TYR A 146 9.38 7.91 -15.61
N ALA A 147 8.32 7.84 -16.42
CA ALA A 147 7.12 8.65 -16.24
C ALA A 147 6.44 8.37 -14.90
N VAL A 148 6.31 7.10 -14.51
CA VAL A 148 5.74 6.65 -13.24
C VAL A 148 6.54 7.18 -12.04
N VAL A 149 7.87 7.15 -12.10
CA VAL A 149 8.74 7.68 -11.03
C VAL A 149 8.97 9.20 -11.12
N GLY A 150 8.30 9.90 -12.05
CA GLY A 150 8.34 11.36 -12.17
C GLY A 150 9.55 11.93 -12.93
N ASP A 151 10.41 11.10 -13.52
CA ASP A 151 11.53 11.55 -14.36
C ASP A 151 11.07 11.74 -15.82
N GLN A 152 10.38 12.84 -16.09
CA GLN A 152 9.84 13.12 -17.42
C GLN A 152 10.94 13.29 -18.49
N ALA A 153 12.12 13.76 -18.10
CA ALA A 153 13.24 13.95 -19.02
C ALA A 153 13.77 12.59 -19.50
N ALA A 154 14.02 11.66 -18.57
CA ALA A 154 14.42 10.30 -18.90
C ALA A 154 13.31 9.55 -19.66
N ALA A 155 12.04 9.76 -19.28
CA ALA A 155 10.90 9.18 -19.97
C ALA A 155 10.85 9.59 -21.45
N LYS A 156 10.99 10.89 -21.73
CA LYS A 156 11.02 11.43 -23.10
C LYS A 156 12.23 10.91 -23.89
N ALA A 157 13.40 10.83 -23.25
CA ALA A 157 14.60 10.31 -23.87
C ALA A 157 14.50 8.81 -24.22
N ALA A 158 13.76 8.04 -23.43
CA ALA A 158 13.51 6.62 -23.69
C ALA A 158 12.44 6.43 -24.78
N SER A 159 11.30 7.14 -24.72
CA SER A 159 10.24 7.04 -25.75
C SER A 159 10.76 7.39 -27.14
N ALA A 160 11.64 8.40 -27.26
CA ALA A 160 12.26 8.76 -28.54
C ALA A 160 13.16 7.66 -29.15
N LYS A 161 13.52 6.62 -28.39
CA LYS A 161 14.34 5.48 -28.84
C LYS A 161 13.52 4.24 -29.15
N VAL A 162 12.19 4.29 -29.02
CA VAL A 162 11.32 3.16 -29.39
C VAL A 162 11.41 2.94 -30.91
N PRO A 163 11.83 1.74 -31.38
CA PRO A 163 12.00 1.50 -32.80
C PRO A 163 10.65 1.53 -33.55
N ALA A 164 10.66 2.08 -34.77
CA ALA A 164 9.48 2.02 -35.63
C ALA A 164 9.13 0.56 -35.99
N GLY A 165 7.84 0.20 -35.87
CA GLY A 165 7.37 -1.16 -36.11
C GLY A 165 7.67 -2.16 -34.99
N ASP A 166 8.19 -1.70 -33.84
CA ASP A 166 8.33 -2.54 -32.64
C ASP A 166 6.94 -2.94 -32.09
N PRO A 167 6.73 -4.17 -31.60
CA PRO A 167 5.48 -4.58 -30.96
C PRO A 167 5.01 -3.66 -29.81
N THR A 168 5.93 -2.93 -29.16
CA THR A 168 5.60 -1.97 -28.10
C THR A 168 5.12 -0.62 -28.62
N GLU A 169 5.19 -0.33 -29.92
CA GLU A 169 4.83 0.99 -30.48
C GLU A 169 3.38 1.38 -30.15
N ALA A 170 2.45 0.42 -30.21
CA ALA A 170 1.05 0.65 -29.86
C ALA A 170 0.85 0.98 -28.37
N TRP A 171 1.72 0.47 -27.50
CA TRP A 171 1.73 0.75 -26.07
C TRP A 171 2.40 2.09 -25.76
N ASP A 172 3.45 2.43 -26.50
CA ASP A 172 4.18 3.69 -26.31
C ASP A 172 3.39 4.91 -26.77
N ARG A 173 2.59 4.79 -27.83
CA ARG A 173 1.85 5.90 -28.45
C ARG A 173 1.13 6.83 -27.46
N PRO A 174 0.27 6.35 -26.53
CA PRO A 174 -0.39 7.23 -25.57
C PRO A 174 0.59 7.95 -24.63
N TRP A 175 1.65 7.26 -24.18
CA TRP A 175 2.68 7.84 -23.32
C TRP A 175 3.53 8.88 -24.05
N SER A 176 3.95 8.58 -25.27
CA SER A 176 4.70 9.50 -26.13
C SER A 176 3.91 10.77 -26.39
N ALA A 177 2.63 10.64 -26.77
CA ALA A 177 1.74 11.78 -26.98
C ALA A 177 1.58 12.65 -25.73
N TRP A 178 1.44 12.02 -24.55
CA TRP A 178 1.38 12.73 -23.27
C TRP A 178 2.69 13.47 -22.94
N LEU A 179 3.85 12.84 -23.15
CA LEU A 179 5.17 13.46 -22.96
C LEU A 179 5.41 14.64 -23.92
N GLU A 180 4.97 14.52 -25.17
CA GLU A 180 5.05 15.59 -26.17
C GLU A 180 4.13 16.78 -25.82
N ALA A 181 2.96 16.50 -25.24
CA ALA A 181 2.03 17.52 -24.74
C ALA A 181 2.49 18.19 -23.42
N GLY A 182 3.71 17.91 -22.96
CA GLY A 182 4.31 18.53 -21.77
C GLY A 182 4.15 17.72 -20.48
N GLY A 183 3.67 16.48 -20.54
CA GLY A 183 3.73 15.55 -19.40
C GLY A 183 2.89 15.97 -18.19
N THR A 184 1.77 16.67 -18.39
CA THR A 184 0.89 17.06 -17.26
C THR A 184 -0.02 15.90 -16.89
N TRP A 185 0.07 15.43 -15.65
CA TRP A 185 -0.74 14.31 -15.17
C TRP A 185 -2.25 14.66 -15.08
N PRO A 186 -3.17 13.71 -15.35
CA PRO A 186 -2.95 12.33 -15.76
C PRO A 186 -2.69 12.16 -17.26
N PRO A 187 -1.94 11.11 -17.67
CA PRO A 187 -1.89 10.70 -19.07
C PRO A 187 -3.25 10.18 -19.55
N ASP A 188 -3.57 10.44 -20.82
CA ASP A 188 -4.70 9.77 -21.50
C ASP A 188 -4.24 8.41 -22.01
N LEU A 189 -4.66 7.37 -21.30
CA LEU A 189 -4.29 5.97 -21.59
C LEU A 189 -5.41 5.20 -22.31
N THR A 190 -6.45 5.88 -22.80
CA THR A 190 -7.54 5.24 -23.55
C THR A 190 -7.08 4.60 -24.87
N GLY A 191 -5.93 5.03 -25.39
CA GLY A 191 -5.29 4.49 -26.59
C GLY A 191 -4.43 3.24 -26.39
N LEU A 192 -4.30 2.72 -25.16
CA LEU A 192 -3.61 1.45 -24.91
C LEU A 192 -4.31 0.31 -25.67
N PRO A 193 -3.59 -0.73 -26.12
CA PRO A 193 -4.16 -1.87 -26.84
C PRO A 193 -4.93 -2.84 -25.92
N VAL A 194 -5.62 -2.30 -24.91
CA VAL A 194 -6.44 -3.01 -23.93
C VAL A 194 -7.69 -2.18 -23.72
N LYS A 195 -8.87 -2.80 -23.83
CA LYS A 195 -10.14 -2.11 -23.60
C LYS A 195 -10.56 -2.23 -22.14
N LEU A 196 -10.45 -1.15 -21.39
CA LEU A 196 -11.11 -1.01 -20.09
C LEU A 196 -12.56 -0.51 -20.28
N PRO A 197 -13.51 -0.93 -19.44
CA PRO A 197 -14.85 -0.34 -19.42
C PRO A 197 -14.81 1.12 -18.92
N GLU A 198 -15.89 1.86 -19.11
CA GLU A 198 -16.04 3.18 -18.49
C GLU A 198 -16.02 3.09 -16.95
N PRO A 199 -15.38 4.05 -16.25
CA PRO A 199 -15.39 4.11 -14.79
C PRO A 199 -16.78 4.12 -14.17
N ARG A 200 -17.04 3.18 -13.25
CA ARG A 200 -18.33 3.04 -12.57
C ARG A 200 -18.16 2.59 -11.12
N VAL A 201 -18.96 3.20 -10.24
CA VAL A 201 -19.02 2.82 -8.82
C VAL A 201 -19.55 1.40 -8.69
N GLY A 202 -18.87 0.58 -7.88
CA GLY A 202 -19.27 -0.80 -7.61
C GLY A 202 -18.83 -1.81 -8.67
N GLU A 203 -18.16 -1.36 -9.74
CA GLU A 203 -17.56 -2.24 -10.75
C GLU A 203 -16.06 -2.39 -10.52
N TRP A 204 -15.50 -3.55 -10.90
CA TRP A 204 -14.08 -3.84 -10.80
C TRP A 204 -13.59 -4.27 -12.19
N PRO A 205 -12.83 -3.42 -12.91
CA PRO A 205 -12.29 -3.77 -14.20
C PRO A 205 -11.20 -4.82 -14.02
N GLU A 206 -11.35 -5.95 -14.70
CA GLU A 206 -10.31 -6.97 -14.80
C GLU A 206 -10.13 -7.30 -16.29
N PRO A 207 -8.92 -7.19 -16.85
CA PRO A 207 -8.66 -7.67 -18.19
C PRO A 207 -8.83 -9.20 -18.21
N ILE A 208 -9.45 -9.73 -19.26
CA ILE A 208 -9.74 -11.17 -19.39
C ILE A 208 -8.44 -11.98 -19.42
N GLU A 209 -7.39 -11.44 -20.04
CA GLU A 209 -6.04 -11.99 -20.04
C GLU A 209 -5.06 -10.87 -19.70
N VAL A 210 -4.01 -11.20 -18.94
CA VAL A 210 -2.93 -10.25 -18.63
C VAL A 210 -2.14 -10.00 -19.91
N PRO A 211 -2.22 -8.79 -20.48
CA PRO A 211 -1.56 -8.52 -21.74
C PRO A 211 -0.05 -8.50 -21.50
N HIS A 212 0.64 -9.29 -22.30
CA HIS A 212 2.09 -9.38 -22.32
C HIS A 212 2.56 -9.50 -23.76
N TYR A 213 3.83 -9.23 -23.99
CA TYR A 213 4.47 -9.33 -25.28
C TYR A 213 5.87 -9.89 -25.13
N SER A 214 6.33 -10.61 -26.14
CA SER A 214 7.63 -11.28 -26.14
C SER A 214 8.62 -10.45 -26.93
N LEU A 215 9.67 -9.95 -26.27
CA LEU A 215 10.71 -9.13 -26.87
C LEU A 215 11.96 -9.97 -27.19
N PRO A 216 12.47 -9.95 -28.43
CA PRO A 216 13.69 -10.66 -28.79
C PRO A 216 14.93 -9.96 -28.20
N GLU A 217 15.84 -10.73 -27.60
CA GLU A 217 17.15 -10.22 -27.21
C GLU A 217 17.98 -9.81 -28.43
N GLN A 218 18.85 -8.83 -28.25
CA GLN A 218 19.75 -8.33 -29.28
C GLN A 218 21.02 -9.21 -29.40
N GLY A 219 21.91 -8.86 -30.33
CA GLY A 219 23.24 -9.48 -30.43
C GLY A 219 23.26 -10.89 -31.03
N GLY A 220 22.26 -11.25 -31.84
CA GLY A 220 22.17 -12.58 -32.49
C GLY A 220 21.65 -13.70 -31.60
N SER A 221 21.19 -13.37 -30.38
CA SER A 221 20.46 -14.29 -29.50
C SER A 221 19.12 -14.68 -30.11
N THR A 222 18.72 -15.95 -29.95
CA THR A 222 17.35 -16.40 -30.26
C THR A 222 16.43 -16.34 -29.04
N ALA A 223 16.96 -15.94 -27.89
CA ALA A 223 16.18 -15.84 -26.66
C ALA A 223 15.16 -14.69 -26.75
N LYS A 224 14.04 -14.89 -26.06
CA LYS A 224 12.99 -13.89 -25.93
C LYS A 224 12.68 -13.67 -24.46
N ARG A 225 12.20 -12.49 -24.14
CA ARG A 225 11.76 -12.09 -22.81
C ARG A 225 10.31 -11.68 -22.88
N ASP A 226 9.47 -12.35 -22.10
CA ASP A 226 8.09 -11.92 -21.94
C ASP A 226 8.06 -10.73 -20.99
N MET A 227 7.29 -9.71 -21.36
CA MET A 227 7.15 -8.44 -20.64
C MET A 227 5.69 -8.01 -20.61
N ALA A 228 5.33 -7.21 -19.63
CA ALA A 228 4.05 -6.52 -19.58
C ALA A 228 4.25 -5.04 -19.30
N ASP A 229 3.38 -4.20 -19.86
CA ASP A 229 3.45 -2.74 -19.71
C ASP A 229 2.83 -2.30 -18.36
N PRO A 230 3.61 -1.65 -17.47
CA PRO A 230 3.08 -1.10 -16.22
C PRO A 230 2.05 0.01 -16.43
N GLY A 231 1.95 0.58 -17.63
CA GLY A 231 0.95 1.57 -18.00
C GLY A 231 -0.50 1.07 -17.88
N LEU A 232 -0.76 -0.23 -18.02
CA LEU A 232 -2.08 -0.79 -17.73
C LEU A 232 -2.42 -0.72 -16.23
N LEU A 233 -1.45 -0.91 -15.33
CA LEU A 233 -1.67 -0.73 -13.89
C LEU A 233 -1.96 0.75 -13.56
N VAL A 234 -1.29 1.68 -14.24
CA VAL A 234 -1.62 3.12 -14.15
C VAL A 234 -3.04 3.39 -14.63
N ALA A 235 -3.45 2.82 -15.77
CA ALA A 235 -4.80 2.98 -16.31
C ALA A 235 -5.87 2.44 -15.34
N LEU A 236 -5.64 1.28 -14.72
CA LEU A 236 -6.51 0.73 -13.67
C LEU A 236 -6.57 1.63 -12.43
N ALA A 237 -5.44 2.20 -12.00
CA ALA A 237 -5.42 3.14 -10.89
C ALA A 237 -6.24 4.41 -11.19
N LEU A 238 -6.09 4.99 -12.38
CA LEU A 238 -6.86 6.16 -12.81
C LEU A 238 -8.36 5.85 -12.94
N TRP A 239 -8.70 4.66 -13.44
CA TRP A 239 -10.09 4.18 -13.50
C TRP A 239 -10.72 4.15 -12.10
N HIS A 240 -10.00 3.60 -11.11
CA HIS A 240 -10.47 3.52 -9.74
C HIS A 240 -10.54 4.89 -9.06
N ASP A 241 -9.63 5.83 -9.35
CA ASP A 241 -9.72 7.20 -8.86
C ASP A 241 -11.01 7.89 -9.32
N VAL A 242 -11.36 7.79 -10.61
CA VAL A 242 -12.61 8.37 -11.16
C VAL A 242 -13.83 7.75 -10.47
N ALA A 243 -13.85 6.44 -10.28
CA ALA A 243 -14.92 5.76 -9.56
C ALA A 243 -14.97 6.16 -8.07
N ALA A 244 -13.82 6.38 -7.42
CA ALA A 244 -13.74 6.84 -6.05
C ALA A 244 -14.32 8.26 -5.89
N ASP A 245 -13.96 9.18 -6.78
CA ASP A 245 -14.49 10.54 -6.77
C ASP A 245 -16.01 10.56 -7.02
N ALA A 246 -16.48 9.76 -7.99
CA ALA A 246 -17.90 9.60 -8.27
C ALA A 246 -18.68 9.04 -7.07
N ALA A 247 -18.10 8.10 -6.32
CA ALA A 247 -18.70 7.55 -5.12
C ALA A 247 -18.70 8.55 -3.95
N ALA A 248 -17.66 9.39 -3.84
CA ALA A 248 -17.48 10.34 -2.75
C ALA A 248 -18.32 11.63 -2.90
N GLY A 249 -18.59 12.05 -4.13
CA GLY A 249 -19.22 13.34 -4.43
C GLY A 249 -18.39 14.50 -3.87
N ASP A 250 -19.02 15.39 -3.11
CA ASP A 250 -18.38 16.58 -2.52
C ASP A 250 -17.24 16.24 -1.51
N GLN A 251 -17.13 14.97 -1.10
CA GLN A 251 -16.09 14.50 -0.18
C GLN A 251 -14.86 13.91 -0.88
N ALA A 252 -14.76 14.00 -2.21
CA ALA A 252 -13.63 13.45 -2.98
C ALA A 252 -12.25 13.88 -2.46
N ALA A 253 -12.10 15.14 -2.03
CA ALA A 253 -10.83 15.64 -1.47
C ALA A 253 -10.40 14.87 -0.21
N LEU A 254 -11.33 14.51 0.68
CA LEU A 254 -11.05 13.72 1.88
C LEU A 254 -10.57 12.31 1.50
N VAL A 255 -11.26 11.67 0.55
CA VAL A 255 -10.92 10.31 0.07
C VAL A 255 -9.54 10.28 -0.57
N ARG A 256 -9.20 11.27 -1.40
CA ARG A 256 -7.86 11.39 -1.99
C ARG A 256 -6.78 11.59 -0.91
N SER A 257 -7.04 12.43 0.09
CA SER A 257 -6.07 12.71 1.15
C SER A 257 -5.72 11.48 2.00
N MET A 258 -6.68 10.56 2.20
CA MET A 258 -6.49 9.32 2.98
C MET A 258 -5.34 8.44 2.45
N ARG A 259 -5.05 8.47 1.14
CA ARG A 259 -3.97 7.67 0.52
C ARG A 259 -2.95 8.54 -0.22
N ALA A 260 -2.81 9.80 0.17
CA ALA A 260 -1.87 10.74 -0.45
C ALA A 260 -0.43 10.22 -0.49
N ALA A 261 0.02 9.54 0.57
CA ALA A 261 1.37 8.97 0.65
C ALA A 261 1.64 7.78 -0.29
N TYR A 262 0.61 7.26 -0.98
CA TYR A 262 0.71 6.12 -1.90
C TYR A 262 0.39 6.52 -3.36
N ARG A 263 0.47 7.82 -3.67
CA ARG A 263 0.49 8.32 -5.05
C ARG A 263 1.81 7.91 -5.73
N LEU A 264 1.81 7.82 -7.06
CA LEU A 264 3.05 7.66 -7.80
C LEU A 264 3.89 8.95 -7.70
N PRO A 265 5.23 8.87 -7.70
CA PRO A 265 6.07 10.08 -7.66
C PRO A 265 5.82 11.04 -8.83
N GLY A 266 5.40 10.55 -10.00
CA GLY A 266 5.02 11.39 -11.14
C GLY A 266 3.65 12.08 -11.03
N GLU A 267 2.84 11.75 -10.02
CA GLU A 267 1.54 12.37 -9.79
C GLU A 267 1.65 13.70 -9.06
N PRO A 268 0.70 14.65 -9.29
CA PRO A 268 0.63 15.85 -8.49
C PRO A 268 0.37 15.50 -7.03
N ALA A 269 1.00 16.26 -6.13
CA ALA A 269 0.74 16.17 -4.70
C ALA A 269 -0.75 16.37 -4.42
N VAL A 270 -1.30 15.52 -3.57
CA VAL A 270 -2.69 15.66 -3.10
C VAL A 270 -2.71 16.74 -2.03
N PRO A 271 -3.52 17.81 -2.18
CA PRO A 271 -3.64 18.82 -1.14
C PRO A 271 -4.18 18.22 0.16
N ALA A 272 -3.69 18.70 1.30
CA ALA A 272 -4.29 18.39 2.58
C ALA A 272 -5.76 18.83 2.59
N ALA A 273 -6.65 17.89 2.92
CA ALA A 273 -8.07 18.14 3.05
C ALA A 273 -8.43 18.39 4.54
N GLY A 274 -9.73 18.39 4.85
CA GLY A 274 -10.19 18.47 6.25
C GLY A 274 -9.93 17.18 7.04
N PRO A 275 -10.30 17.17 8.34
CA PRO A 275 -10.24 15.98 9.17
C PRO A 275 -11.03 14.81 8.56
N LEU A 276 -10.45 13.62 8.58
CA LEU A 276 -11.09 12.43 8.01
C LEU A 276 -12.24 11.94 8.91
N PRO A 277 -13.40 11.59 8.32
CA PRO A 277 -14.49 10.94 9.04
C PRO A 277 -14.17 9.46 9.33
N ASP A 278 -14.93 8.86 10.24
CA ASP A 278 -14.66 7.52 10.75
C ASP A 278 -14.81 6.42 9.69
N GLU A 279 -15.68 6.63 8.71
CA GLU A 279 -15.85 5.77 7.53
C GLU A 279 -14.50 5.57 6.78
N LEU A 280 -13.66 6.60 6.78
CA LEU A 280 -12.34 6.57 6.13
C LEU A 280 -11.23 6.07 7.06
N LEU A 281 -11.38 6.24 8.37
CA LEU A 281 -10.37 5.85 9.37
C LEU A 281 -10.49 4.39 9.82
N MET A 282 -11.71 3.91 10.06
CA MET A 282 -11.94 2.63 10.75
C MET A 282 -11.26 1.49 9.99
N GLY A 283 -10.46 0.67 10.69
CA GLY A 283 -9.68 -0.38 10.04
C GLY A 283 -8.70 0.14 8.99
N GLY A 284 -8.29 1.40 9.01
CA GLY A 284 -7.25 1.97 8.14
C GLY A 284 -5.87 1.96 8.81
N ASP A 285 -4.86 2.39 8.07
CA ASP A 285 -3.51 2.62 8.62
C ASP A 285 -3.39 3.97 9.35
N LEU A 286 -4.39 4.84 9.16
CA LEU A 286 -4.54 6.13 9.84
C LEU A 286 -5.28 5.93 11.15
N LEU A 287 -4.85 6.60 12.21
CA LEU A 287 -5.30 6.37 13.58
C LEU A 287 -6.36 7.39 14.01
N VAL A 288 -6.17 8.65 13.64
CA VAL A 288 -7.03 9.78 14.00
C VAL A 288 -7.36 10.66 12.79
N ALA A 289 -8.34 11.55 12.92
CA ALA A 289 -8.86 12.36 11.82
C ALA A 289 -7.82 13.28 11.16
N GLY A 290 -6.84 13.78 11.92
CA GLY A 290 -5.77 14.65 11.40
C GLY A 290 -4.67 13.91 10.63
N ASP A 291 -4.63 12.58 10.65
CA ASP A 291 -3.55 11.81 10.01
C ASP A 291 -3.59 11.88 8.47
N GLY A 292 -4.78 12.01 7.86
CA GLY A 292 -4.91 12.18 6.41
C GLY A 292 -4.27 13.47 5.90
N PRO A 293 -4.67 14.65 6.42
CA PRO A 293 -4.04 15.93 6.11
C PRO A 293 -2.53 15.94 6.38
N PHE A 294 -2.10 15.33 7.49
CA PHE A 294 -0.68 15.18 7.81
C PHE A 294 0.09 14.44 6.73
N LEU A 295 -0.34 13.23 6.32
CA LEU A 295 0.36 12.48 5.29
C LEU A 295 0.31 13.15 3.91
N ALA A 296 -0.76 13.88 3.60
CA ALA A 296 -0.85 14.68 2.38
C ALA A 296 0.21 15.80 2.36
N ASP A 297 0.43 16.48 3.48
CA ASP A 297 1.47 17.51 3.60
C ASP A 297 2.89 16.92 3.62
N VAL A 298 3.11 15.79 4.31
CA VAL A 298 4.42 15.09 4.35
C VAL A 298 4.86 14.66 2.95
N TYR A 299 3.95 14.14 2.14
CA TYR A 299 4.22 13.71 0.76
C TYR A 299 3.97 14.82 -0.27
N GLY A 300 3.63 16.01 0.22
CA GLY A 300 3.40 17.19 -0.57
C GLY A 300 4.56 18.19 -0.44
N PRO A 301 4.29 19.48 -0.67
CA PRO A 301 5.33 20.50 -0.72
C PRO A 301 6.01 20.78 0.62
N LYS A 302 5.44 20.34 1.75
CA LYS A 302 6.00 20.60 3.08
C LYS A 302 7.08 19.59 3.49
N GLY A 303 7.04 18.37 2.95
CA GLY A 303 8.02 17.34 3.28
C GLY A 303 8.12 17.09 4.79
N ALA A 304 9.35 16.93 5.30
CA ALA A 304 9.62 16.63 6.71
C ALA A 304 9.16 17.72 7.70
N ALA A 305 8.95 18.96 7.24
CA ALA A 305 8.46 20.06 8.08
C ALA A 305 7.02 19.81 8.58
N ALA A 306 6.22 19.04 7.83
CA ALA A 306 4.85 18.71 8.20
C ALA A 306 4.76 17.93 9.52
N VAL A 307 5.83 17.24 9.95
CA VAL A 307 5.84 16.46 11.20
C VAL A 307 5.64 17.35 12.42
N GLU A 308 6.34 18.47 12.51
CA GLU A 308 6.17 19.39 13.64
C GLU A 308 4.86 20.17 13.54
N GLU A 309 4.47 20.59 12.33
CA GLU A 309 3.24 21.36 12.09
C GLU A 309 1.97 20.60 12.48
N HIS A 310 1.95 19.28 12.27
CA HIS A 310 0.79 18.43 12.54
C HIS A 310 0.88 17.69 13.88
N ALA A 311 1.92 17.87 14.68
CA ALA A 311 2.10 17.12 15.93
C ALA A 311 0.93 17.29 16.94
N SER A 312 0.18 18.39 16.85
CA SER A 312 -1.00 18.62 17.70
C SER A 312 -2.32 18.06 17.13
N THR A 313 -2.37 17.73 15.84
CA THR A 313 -3.60 17.32 15.12
C THR A 313 -3.53 15.88 14.61
N SER A 314 -2.34 15.34 14.38
CA SER A 314 -2.08 13.97 13.93
C SER A 314 -1.33 13.20 15.01
N LEU A 315 -1.85 12.01 15.34
CA LEU A 315 -1.19 11.12 16.27
C LEU A 315 0.08 10.53 15.65
N LEU A 316 0.08 10.27 14.34
CA LEU A 316 1.26 9.79 13.62
C LEU A 316 2.38 10.82 13.60
N ALA A 317 2.05 12.10 13.44
CA ALA A 317 3.01 13.20 13.56
C ALA A 317 3.56 13.30 14.98
N GLU A 318 2.71 13.21 16.00
CA GLU A 318 3.14 13.20 17.41
C GLU A 318 4.10 12.04 17.73
N ILE A 319 3.77 10.83 17.24
CA ILE A 319 4.63 9.64 17.37
C ILE A 319 5.98 9.88 16.68
N ALA A 320 5.96 10.43 15.46
CA ALA A 320 7.17 10.77 14.72
C ALA A 320 8.06 11.76 15.49
N VAL A 321 7.49 12.84 16.06
CA VAL A 321 8.25 13.79 16.90
C VAL A 321 8.89 13.09 18.10
N ARG A 322 8.12 12.24 18.81
CA ARG A 322 8.59 11.55 20.01
C ARG A 322 9.63 10.46 19.74
N SER A 323 9.64 9.89 18.53
CA SER A 323 10.60 8.87 18.14
C SER A 323 11.87 9.44 17.49
N ARG A 324 11.99 10.77 17.31
CA ARG A 324 13.20 11.36 16.71
C ARG A 324 14.40 11.32 17.66
N THR A 325 15.57 11.03 17.10
CA THR A 325 16.90 11.30 17.66
C THR A 325 17.65 12.18 16.68
N ASP A 326 18.24 13.29 17.13
CA ASP A 326 18.96 14.24 16.27
C ASP A 326 18.18 14.72 15.04
N GLY A 327 16.85 14.89 15.19
CA GLY A 327 15.97 15.41 14.15
C GLY A 327 15.51 14.39 13.11
N LYS A 328 15.86 13.10 13.26
CA LYS A 328 15.43 12.00 12.39
C LYS A 328 14.78 10.88 13.15
N ILE A 329 13.86 10.15 12.52
CA ILE A 329 13.21 8.98 13.12
C ILE A 329 14.26 7.95 13.56
N ASP A 330 14.26 7.65 14.86
CA ASP A 330 14.97 6.50 15.41
C ASP A 330 14.04 5.29 15.32
N ALA A 331 14.40 4.32 14.47
CA ALA A 331 13.56 3.16 14.18
C ALA A 331 13.26 2.33 15.43
N GLN A 332 14.23 2.16 16.34
CA GLN A 332 14.02 1.38 17.56
C GLN A 332 13.06 2.11 18.51
N LYS A 333 13.28 3.41 18.75
CA LYS A 333 12.35 4.20 19.57
C LYS A 333 10.94 4.23 19.00
N ALA A 334 10.82 4.32 17.67
CA ALA A 334 9.54 4.23 16.99
C ALA A 334 8.84 2.89 17.23
N VAL A 335 9.56 1.76 17.09
CA VAL A 335 9.01 0.43 17.38
C VAL A 335 8.59 0.30 18.85
N ASP A 336 9.42 0.77 19.79
CA ASP A 336 9.12 0.71 21.22
C ASP A 336 7.86 1.51 21.56
N LEU A 337 7.73 2.73 21.02
CA LEU A 337 6.59 3.60 21.26
C LEU A 337 5.30 3.04 20.64
N VAL A 338 5.36 2.50 19.43
CA VAL A 338 4.20 1.89 18.77
C VAL A 338 3.80 0.58 19.45
N THR A 339 4.74 -0.18 20.00
CA THR A 339 4.47 -1.35 20.85
C THR A 339 3.73 -0.95 22.12
N ALA A 340 4.21 0.07 22.82
CA ALA A 340 3.54 0.60 24.01
C ALA A 340 2.14 1.16 23.71
N LEU A 341 1.98 1.82 22.56
CA LEU A 341 0.68 2.31 22.08
C LEU A 341 -0.31 1.16 21.85
N ARG A 342 0.12 0.05 21.26
CA ARG A 342 -0.73 -1.13 21.04
C ARG A 342 -1.31 -1.64 22.35
N ASP A 343 -0.51 -1.73 23.40
CA ASP A 343 -0.96 -2.17 24.73
C ASP A 343 -1.92 -1.13 25.37
N GLN A 344 -1.64 0.16 25.21
CA GLN A 344 -2.56 1.23 25.64
C GLN A 344 -3.91 1.13 24.94
N ILE A 345 -3.96 0.92 23.62
CA ILE A 345 -5.21 0.77 22.86
C ILE A 345 -6.07 -0.36 23.45
N VAL A 346 -5.47 -1.53 23.71
CA VAL A 346 -6.20 -2.67 24.29
C VAL A 346 -6.71 -2.34 25.69
N ALA A 347 -5.89 -1.70 26.53
CA ALA A 347 -6.29 -1.30 27.87
C ALA A 347 -7.46 -0.29 27.85
N ARG A 348 -7.41 0.71 26.97
CA ARG A 348 -8.48 1.71 26.79
C ARG A 348 -9.76 1.07 26.25
N GLN A 349 -9.64 0.15 25.28
CA GLN A 349 -10.80 -0.59 24.76
C GLN A 349 -11.48 -1.43 25.86
N ALA A 350 -10.70 -2.15 26.67
CA ALA A 350 -11.23 -2.94 27.78
C ALA A 350 -11.89 -2.05 28.85
N ALA A 351 -11.33 -0.86 29.14
CA ALA A 351 -11.95 0.08 30.08
C ALA A 351 -13.34 0.53 29.61
N LYS A 352 -13.54 0.76 28.30
CA LYS A 352 -14.84 1.14 27.71
C LYS A 352 -15.90 0.04 27.77
N THR A 353 -15.51 -1.20 28.03
CA THR A 353 -16.38 -2.39 28.12
C THR A 353 -16.43 -2.96 29.54
N GLY A 354 -16.15 -2.13 30.56
CA GLY A 354 -16.22 -2.53 31.97
C GLY A 354 -15.12 -3.51 32.39
N GLY A 355 -13.98 -3.50 31.70
CA GLY A 355 -12.86 -4.41 31.91
C GLY A 355 -12.86 -5.65 31.00
N ASN A 356 -13.89 -5.84 30.17
CA ASN A 356 -14.01 -7.02 29.31
C ASN A 356 -13.24 -6.85 28.00
N THR A 357 -12.35 -7.76 27.65
CA THR A 357 -11.71 -7.77 26.32
C THR A 357 -12.61 -8.46 25.30
N LEU A 358 -13.02 -7.73 24.26
CA LEU A 358 -13.79 -8.28 23.13
C LEU A 358 -12.85 -8.82 22.04
N SER A 359 -13.35 -9.73 21.20
CA SER A 359 -12.52 -10.42 20.21
C SER A 359 -11.88 -9.49 19.17
N HIS A 360 -12.55 -8.38 18.81
CA HIS A 360 -12.02 -7.40 17.86
C HIS A 360 -11.02 -6.41 18.45
N HIS A 361 -10.92 -6.29 19.78
CA HIS A 361 -10.01 -5.33 20.44
C HIS A 361 -8.57 -5.52 19.98
N ARG A 362 -8.08 -6.76 20.10
CA ARG A 362 -6.72 -7.12 19.67
C ARG A 362 -6.51 -6.93 18.16
N VAL A 363 -7.50 -7.30 17.35
CA VAL A 363 -7.45 -7.11 15.90
C VAL A 363 -7.30 -5.63 15.54
N PHE A 364 -8.06 -4.74 16.18
CA PHE A 364 -7.97 -3.31 15.91
C PHE A 364 -6.66 -2.71 16.39
N ALA A 365 -6.16 -3.15 17.55
CA ALA A 365 -4.84 -2.74 18.05
C ALA A 365 -3.70 -3.21 17.11
N ASP A 366 -3.78 -4.41 16.55
CA ASP A 366 -2.81 -4.94 15.58
C ASP A 366 -2.82 -4.15 14.26
N ILE A 367 -4.01 -3.74 13.79
CA ILE A 367 -4.13 -2.85 12.62
C ILE A 367 -3.49 -1.49 12.90
N ALA A 368 -3.79 -0.88 14.05
CA ALA A 368 -3.21 0.41 14.44
C ALA A 368 -1.67 0.33 14.55
N TYR A 369 -1.16 -0.74 15.17
CA TYR A 369 0.28 -1.01 15.29
C TYR A 369 0.98 -1.04 13.91
N THR A 370 0.47 -1.88 12.99
CA THR A 370 1.08 -1.99 11.66
C THR A 370 0.91 -0.73 10.82
N GLY A 371 -0.22 -0.03 10.94
CA GLY A 371 -0.49 1.24 10.27
C GLY A 371 0.47 2.35 10.71
N ALA A 372 0.74 2.44 12.01
CA ALA A 372 1.70 3.39 12.57
C ALA A 372 3.12 3.14 12.05
N LEU A 373 3.60 1.89 12.09
CA LEU A 373 4.94 1.55 11.57
C LEU A 373 5.09 1.89 10.08
N ARG A 374 4.08 1.60 9.26
CA ARG A 374 4.07 1.97 7.83
C ARG A 374 4.16 3.48 7.64
N SER A 375 3.38 4.23 8.41
CA SER A 375 3.37 5.69 8.31
C SER A 375 4.68 6.32 8.78
N LEU A 376 5.31 5.76 9.81
CA LEU A 376 6.63 6.22 10.28
C LEU A 376 7.74 5.88 9.29
N ALA A 377 7.66 4.74 8.60
CA ALA A 377 8.57 4.44 7.50
C ALA A 377 8.46 5.48 6.38
N LEU A 378 7.23 5.91 6.09
CA LEU A 378 6.97 6.96 5.11
C LEU A 378 7.54 8.32 5.56
N VAL A 379 7.49 8.65 6.85
CA VAL A 379 8.12 9.87 7.39
C VAL A 379 9.65 9.79 7.31
N ALA A 380 10.24 8.67 7.71
CA ALA A 380 11.68 8.45 7.66
C ALA A 380 12.24 8.58 6.23
N GLU A 381 11.51 8.10 5.22
CA GLU A 381 11.89 8.27 3.81
C GLU A 381 11.96 9.76 3.41
N VAL A 382 10.97 10.57 3.81
CA VAL A 382 10.93 12.01 3.50
C VAL A 382 11.99 12.80 4.27
N GLU A 383 12.41 12.32 5.43
CA GLU A 383 13.58 12.84 6.16
C GLU A 383 14.93 12.42 5.55
N GLY A 384 14.91 11.61 4.49
CA GLY A 384 16.10 11.08 3.84
C GLY A 384 16.81 10.00 4.66
N ASP A 385 16.11 9.36 5.59
CA ASP A 385 16.61 8.21 6.36
C ASP A 385 16.04 6.89 5.83
N ARG A 386 16.70 6.42 4.76
CA ARG A 386 16.28 5.22 4.04
C ARG A 386 16.50 3.94 4.84
N GLU A 387 17.44 3.93 5.79
CA GLU A 387 17.70 2.78 6.66
C GLU A 387 16.58 2.65 7.70
N ALA A 388 16.23 3.73 8.40
CA ALA A 388 15.11 3.73 9.33
C ALA A 388 13.78 3.39 8.63
N SER A 389 13.55 3.94 7.44
CA SER A 389 12.41 3.59 6.57
C SER A 389 12.36 2.07 6.30
N GLY A 390 13.49 1.46 5.91
CA GLY A 390 13.59 0.02 5.68
C GLY A 390 13.30 -0.83 6.91
N LEU A 391 13.90 -0.50 8.07
CA LEU A 391 13.69 -1.21 9.33
C LEU A 391 12.22 -1.19 9.77
N LEU A 392 11.56 -0.03 9.65
CA LEU A 392 10.16 0.12 10.03
C LEU A 392 9.22 -0.64 9.09
N ARG A 393 9.51 -0.69 7.78
CA ARG A 393 8.74 -1.51 6.82
C ARG A 393 8.88 -3.00 7.10
N ILE A 394 10.08 -3.47 7.43
CA ILE A 394 10.32 -4.88 7.79
C ILE A 394 9.56 -5.23 9.06
N ASN A 395 9.64 -4.40 10.11
CA ASN A 395 8.87 -4.61 11.34
C ASN A 395 7.36 -4.64 11.07
N ALA A 396 6.85 -3.76 10.20
CA ALA A 396 5.45 -3.78 9.79
C ALA A 396 5.10 -5.07 9.02
N LEU A 397 5.98 -5.55 8.14
CA LEU A 397 5.78 -6.80 7.38
C LEU A 397 5.73 -8.02 8.30
N GLU A 398 6.63 -8.12 9.27
CA GLU A 398 6.67 -9.25 10.23
C GLU A 398 5.37 -9.38 11.05
N HIS A 399 4.64 -8.27 11.19
CA HIS A 399 3.34 -8.22 11.87
C HIS A 399 2.15 -8.14 10.90
N SER A 400 2.38 -8.30 9.59
CA SER A 400 1.35 -8.24 8.53
C SER A 400 0.77 -9.62 8.23
N GLU A 401 -0.13 -10.09 9.11
CA GLU A 401 -0.85 -11.35 8.95
C GLU A 401 -2.37 -11.14 8.88
N LYS A 402 -3.06 -11.91 8.05
CA LYS A 402 -4.53 -11.96 7.96
C LYS A 402 -5.18 -10.56 7.81
N HIS A 403 -5.60 -9.94 8.92
CA HIS A 403 -6.30 -8.66 8.97
C HIS A 403 -5.36 -7.43 8.94
N THR A 404 -4.10 -7.59 9.34
CA THR A 404 -3.08 -6.53 9.24
C THR A 404 -2.36 -6.54 7.89
N ALA A 405 -2.57 -7.57 7.06
CA ALA A 405 -1.99 -7.70 5.72
C ALA A 405 -2.66 -6.72 4.72
N CYS A 406 -2.35 -5.42 4.85
CA CYS A 406 -2.80 -4.35 3.96
C CYS A 406 -2.11 -4.46 2.59
N PRO A 407 -2.84 -4.74 1.48
CA PRO A 407 -2.25 -4.90 0.16
C PRO A 407 -1.46 -3.67 -0.30
N VAL A 408 -1.95 -2.46 0.00
CA VAL A 408 -1.25 -1.20 -0.34
C VAL A 408 0.12 -1.13 0.35
N GLY A 409 0.15 -1.35 1.67
CA GLY A 409 1.39 -1.31 2.45
C GLY A 409 2.39 -2.40 2.05
N LEU A 410 1.90 -3.61 1.75
CA LEU A 410 2.73 -4.72 1.28
C LEU A 410 3.33 -4.42 -0.09
N LEU A 411 2.53 -3.98 -1.07
CA LEU A 411 3.03 -3.65 -2.40
C LEU A 411 3.97 -2.42 -2.37
N ALA A 412 3.74 -1.46 -1.48
CA ALA A 412 4.67 -0.35 -1.27
C ALA A 412 6.04 -0.82 -0.75
N LEU A 413 6.08 -1.82 0.13
CA LEU A 413 7.35 -2.48 0.51
C LEU A 413 7.95 -3.22 -0.68
N GLY A 414 7.18 -3.97 -1.46
CA GLY A 414 7.70 -4.62 -2.66
C GLY A 414 8.27 -3.64 -3.68
N ALA A 415 7.67 -2.45 -3.84
CA ALA A 415 8.20 -1.38 -4.69
C ALA A 415 9.52 -0.81 -4.13
N TRP A 416 9.57 -0.60 -2.81
CA TRP A 416 10.80 -0.19 -2.14
C TRP A 416 11.91 -1.24 -2.31
N ASP A 417 11.59 -2.52 -2.16
CA ASP A 417 12.52 -3.65 -2.36
C ASP A 417 13.05 -3.71 -3.80
N ALA A 418 12.17 -3.55 -4.79
CA ALA A 418 12.57 -3.46 -6.20
C ALA A 418 13.55 -2.30 -6.42
N SER A 419 13.29 -1.12 -5.83
CA SER A 419 14.19 0.04 -5.92
C SER A 419 15.54 -0.15 -5.22
N ASN A 420 15.65 -1.15 -4.33
CA ASN A 420 16.88 -1.52 -3.63
C ASN A 420 17.49 -2.83 -4.16
N ARG A 421 17.02 -3.33 -5.32
CA ARG A 421 17.49 -4.59 -5.93
C ARG A 421 17.33 -5.82 -5.00
N TYR A 422 16.24 -5.88 -4.23
CA TYR A 422 15.84 -7.04 -3.41
C TYR A 422 14.62 -7.78 -4.02
N PRO A 423 14.77 -8.43 -5.20
CA PRO A 423 13.62 -8.96 -5.96
C PRO A 423 12.88 -10.11 -5.26
N LEU A 424 13.56 -10.95 -4.47
CA LEU A 424 12.94 -12.16 -3.90
C LEU A 424 11.75 -11.83 -2.97
N ARG A 425 11.95 -10.92 -2.01
CA ARG A 425 10.88 -10.51 -1.10
C ARG A 425 9.75 -9.78 -1.84
N ALA A 426 10.09 -8.96 -2.83
CA ALA A 426 9.10 -8.30 -3.67
C ALA A 426 8.25 -9.32 -4.46
N GLN A 427 8.86 -10.38 -5.00
CA GLN A 427 8.17 -11.47 -5.69
C GLN A 427 7.23 -12.23 -4.75
N ASP A 428 7.68 -12.56 -3.54
CA ASP A 428 6.84 -13.26 -2.55
C ASP A 428 5.61 -12.43 -2.17
N ILE A 429 5.81 -11.13 -1.93
CA ILE A 429 4.73 -10.18 -1.65
C ILE A 429 3.76 -10.13 -2.84
N LEU A 430 4.28 -9.94 -4.07
CA LEU A 430 3.47 -9.83 -5.27
C LEU A 430 2.64 -11.09 -5.50
N HIS A 431 3.25 -12.27 -5.40
CA HIS A 431 2.56 -13.56 -5.59
C HIS A 431 1.41 -13.75 -4.59
N ALA A 432 1.60 -13.33 -3.34
CA ALA A 432 0.54 -13.37 -2.34
C ALA A 432 -0.64 -12.44 -2.70
N GLN A 433 -0.36 -11.27 -3.30
CA GLN A 433 -1.40 -10.31 -3.70
C GLN A 433 -2.05 -10.65 -5.05
N ALA A 434 -1.31 -11.17 -6.03
CA ALA A 434 -1.80 -11.47 -7.37
C ALA A 434 -2.90 -12.54 -7.37
N ARG A 435 -2.90 -13.46 -6.38
CA ARG A 435 -4.02 -14.39 -6.16
C ARG A 435 -5.36 -13.70 -5.88
N ARG A 436 -5.33 -12.52 -5.27
CA ARG A 436 -6.52 -11.70 -4.97
C ARG A 436 -6.82 -10.69 -6.07
N TYR A 437 -5.77 -10.22 -6.75
CA TYR A 437 -5.82 -9.18 -7.76
C TYR A 437 -5.03 -9.65 -9.00
N PRO A 438 -5.63 -10.44 -9.91
CA PRO A 438 -4.91 -11.09 -11.00
C PRO A 438 -4.14 -10.13 -11.91
N SER A 439 -4.66 -8.93 -12.14
CA SER A 439 -3.99 -7.86 -12.89
C SER A 439 -2.60 -7.50 -12.35
N LEU A 440 -2.29 -7.77 -11.08
CA LEU A 440 -0.97 -7.49 -10.52
C LEU A 440 0.14 -8.37 -11.12
N GLU A 441 -0.18 -9.46 -11.81
CA GLU A 441 0.78 -10.28 -12.56
C GLU A 441 1.58 -9.45 -13.59
N ILE A 442 1.06 -8.30 -14.04
CA ILE A 442 1.80 -7.33 -14.88
C ILE A 442 3.13 -6.94 -14.22
N ALA A 443 3.13 -6.70 -12.91
CA ALA A 443 4.33 -6.29 -12.19
C ALA A 443 5.36 -7.43 -12.04
N ARG A 444 4.92 -8.69 -12.19
CA ARG A 444 5.79 -9.87 -12.05
C ARG A 444 6.88 -9.87 -13.11
N TYR A 445 6.53 -9.49 -14.33
CA TYR A 445 7.47 -9.48 -15.46
C TYR A 445 8.70 -8.61 -15.19
N GLY A 446 8.51 -7.43 -14.59
CA GLY A 446 9.62 -6.57 -14.16
C GLY A 446 10.48 -7.21 -13.06
N LEU A 447 9.85 -7.80 -12.06
CA LEU A 447 10.56 -8.45 -10.96
C LEU A 447 11.32 -9.70 -11.41
N ASP A 448 10.78 -10.49 -12.33
CA ASP A 448 11.42 -11.69 -12.85
C ASP A 448 12.73 -11.34 -13.56
N VAL A 449 12.73 -10.30 -14.40
CA VAL A 449 13.96 -9.84 -15.07
C VAL A 449 14.97 -9.24 -14.08
N LEU A 450 14.50 -8.54 -13.03
CA LEU A 450 15.36 -8.06 -11.96
C LEU A 450 16.00 -9.21 -11.17
N GLY A 451 15.22 -10.23 -10.83
CA GLY A 451 15.69 -11.45 -10.18
C GLY A 451 16.79 -12.15 -10.98
N LEU A 452 16.57 -12.31 -12.29
CA LEU A 452 17.56 -12.91 -13.20
C LEU A 452 18.83 -12.06 -13.29
N ARG A 453 18.70 -10.73 -13.38
CA ARG A 453 19.85 -9.81 -13.45
C ARG A 453 20.70 -9.87 -12.18
N VAL A 454 20.07 -9.72 -11.01
CA VAL A 454 20.76 -9.76 -9.70
C VAL A 454 21.42 -11.12 -9.47
N ASN A 455 20.77 -12.22 -9.87
CA ASN A 455 21.35 -13.55 -9.73
C ASN A 455 22.58 -13.74 -10.63
N ALA A 456 22.52 -13.28 -11.89
CA ALA A 456 23.64 -13.38 -12.83
C ALA A 456 24.86 -12.57 -12.35
N GLU A 457 24.65 -11.38 -11.80
CA GLU A 457 25.72 -10.55 -11.23
C GLU A 457 26.43 -11.26 -10.07
N ARG A 458 25.67 -11.84 -9.12
CA ARG A 458 26.25 -12.59 -7.98
C ARG A 458 27.09 -13.79 -8.42
N VAL A 459 26.64 -14.51 -9.45
CA VAL A 459 27.40 -15.64 -10.01
C VAL A 459 28.72 -15.17 -10.62
N ASN A 460 28.71 -14.04 -11.33
CA ASN A 460 29.91 -13.47 -11.96
C ASN A 460 30.88 -12.80 -10.97
N GLU A 461 30.40 -12.31 -9.84
CA GLU A 461 31.21 -11.78 -8.73
C GLU A 461 31.92 -12.86 -7.90
N THR A 462 31.60 -14.14 -8.13
CA THR A 462 32.30 -15.27 -7.51
C THR A 462 33.20 -16.03 -8.51
N PRO A 463 34.20 -15.39 -9.17
CA PRO A 463 35.13 -16.13 -10.01
C PRO A 463 36.12 -16.90 -9.11
N GLY A 464 35.87 -18.19 -8.85
CA GLY A 464 36.79 -18.99 -8.02
C GLY A 464 36.21 -20.17 -7.23
N MET A 465 34.93 -20.52 -7.40
CA MET A 465 34.60 -21.95 -7.55
C MET A 465 34.69 -22.30 -9.04
#